data_AF-A0AAD0E2K1-F1
#
_entry.id   AF-A0AAD0E2K1-F1
#
_cell.length_a   1.000
_cell.length_b   1.000
_cell.length_c   1.000
_cell.angle_alpha   90.00
_cell.angle_beta   90.00
_cell.angle_gamma   90.00
#
_symmetry.space_group_name_H-M   'P 1'
#
loop_
_entity.id
_entity.type
_entity.pdbx_description
1 polymer ?
#
loop_
_entity_poly.entity_id
_entity_poly.type
_entity_poly.pdbx_seq_one_letter_code
_entity_poly.pdbx_strand_id
1 'polypeptide(L)' 'MDTANNNFDNMNPSDVKNIPDGRAGILPDGRKVVVRPDSSDGRPTLEIQSGRNRVKVRYGR' A
#
# COMPACT_ATOMS: atom_id res chain seq x y z
N MET A 1 -7.71 13.02 0.81
CA MET A 1 -6.34 12.77 0.29
C MET A 1 -5.55 11.76 1.14
N ASP A 2 -5.94 11.41 2.37
CA ASP A 2 -5.14 10.53 3.25
C ASP A 2 -5.65 9.08 3.40
N THR A 3 -6.69 8.69 2.67
CA THR A 3 -7.38 7.41 2.89
C THR A 3 -6.49 6.20 2.62
N ALA A 4 -5.57 6.27 1.65
CA ALA A 4 -4.68 5.15 1.33
C ALA A 4 -3.60 4.94 2.41
N ASN A 5 -3.01 6.03 2.91
CA ASN A 5 -2.02 5.96 3.99
C ASN A 5 -2.67 5.51 5.30
N ASN A 6 -3.83 6.06 5.64
CA ASN A 6 -4.56 5.66 6.85
C ASN A 6 -4.95 4.18 6.79
N ASN A 7 -5.38 3.66 5.63
CA ASN A 7 -5.66 2.22 5.50
C ASN A 7 -4.39 1.37 5.58
N PHE A 8 -3.27 1.83 5.01
CA PHE A 8 -1.99 1.15 5.18
C PHE A 8 -1.61 1.06 6.65
N ASP A 9 -1.72 2.15 7.40
CA ASP A 9 -1.38 2.20 8.82
C ASP A 9 -2.34 1.33 9.65
N ASN A 10 -3.64 1.33 9.34
CA ASN A 10 -4.65 0.46 9.99
C ASN A 10 -4.44 -1.05 9.74
N MET A 11 -3.67 -1.43 8.71
CA MET A 11 -3.30 -2.82 8.47
C MET A 11 -2.12 -3.28 9.35
N ASN A 12 -1.56 -2.39 10.17
CA ASN A 12 -0.46 -2.63 11.10
C ASN A 12 0.74 -3.38 10.48
N PRO A 13 1.29 -2.91 9.34
CA PRO A 13 2.42 -3.57 8.72
C PRO A 13 3.70 -3.42 9.56
N SER A 14 4.52 -4.47 9.62
CA SER A 14 5.88 -4.42 10.13
C SER A 14 6.88 -4.05 9.02
N ASP A 15 8.13 -3.82 9.41
CA ASP A 15 9.25 -3.54 8.49
C ASP A 15 8.95 -2.42 7.49
N VAL A 16 8.23 -1.40 7.97
CA VAL A 16 7.79 -0.27 7.15
C VAL A 16 9.01 0.51 6.69
N LYS A 17 9.12 0.68 5.38
CA LYS A 17 10.16 1.49 4.75
C LYS A 17 9.57 2.42 3.71
N ASN A 18 10.19 3.59 3.62
CA ASN A 18 9.91 4.54 2.56
C ASN A 18 10.47 4.01 1.23
N ILE A 19 9.71 4.19 0.17
CA ILE A 19 10.09 3.92 -1.23
C ILE A 19 9.83 5.19 -2.05
N PRO A 20 10.40 5.36 -3.25
CA PRO A 20 10.36 6.63 -4.00
C PRO A 20 8.98 7.28 -4.10
N ASP A 21 7.91 6.48 -4.25
CA ASP A 21 6.53 7.00 -4.40
C ASP A 21 5.58 6.39 -3.36
N GLY A 22 6.05 6.17 -2.12
CA GLY A 22 5.18 5.75 -1.02
C GLY A 22 5.88 4.93 0.06
N ARG A 23 5.18 3.93 0.58
CA ARG A 23 5.65 3.08 1.69
C ARG A 23 5.40 1.61 1.39
N ALA A 24 6.24 0.74 1.93
CA ALA A 24 6.09 -0.71 1.85
C ALA A 24 6.31 -1.33 3.23
N GLY A 25 5.56 -2.38 3.54
CA GLY A 25 5.71 -3.16 4.77
C GLY A 25 5.20 -4.59 4.61
N ILE A 26 5.20 -5.33 5.72
CA ILE A 26 4.81 -6.74 5.80
C ILE A 26 3.58 -6.87 6.69
N LEU A 27 2.53 -7.50 6.19
CA LEU A 27 1.31 -7.79 6.95
C LEU A 27 1.55 -8.93 7.96
N PRO A 28 0.71 -9.07 9.00
CA PRO A 28 0.85 -10.14 9.99
C PRO A 28 0.85 -11.56 9.43
N ASP A 29 0.29 -11.77 8.23
CA ASP A 29 0.28 -13.06 7.52
C ASP A 29 1.47 -13.25 6.56
N GLY A 30 2.47 -12.36 6.62
CA GLY A 30 3.69 -12.41 5.82
C GLY A 30 3.56 -11.84 4.40
N ARG A 31 2.36 -11.40 3.99
CA ARG A 31 2.18 -10.75 2.68
C ARG A 31 2.80 -9.36 2.68
N LYS A 32 3.29 -8.93 1.52
CA LYS A 32 3.80 -7.57 1.35
C LYS A 32 2.66 -6.62 1.01
N VAL A 33 2.62 -5.47 1.69
CA VAL A 33 1.70 -4.37 1.38
C VAL A 33 2.49 -3.14 0.94
N VAL A 34 1.97 -2.42 -0.06
CA VAL A 34 2.56 -1.20 -0.59
C VAL A 34 1.47 -0.15 -0.73
N VAL A 35 1.72 1.05 -0.20
CA VAL A 35 0.87 2.22 -0.41
C VAL A 35 1.61 3.25 -1.25
N ARG A 36 0.92 3.81 -2.24
CA ARG A 36 1.41 4.89 -3.09
C ARG A 36 0.36 6.00 -3.15
N PRO A 37 0.53 7.13 -2.43
CA PRO A 37 -0.45 8.22 -2.44
C PRO A 37 -0.53 8.90 -3.80
N ASP A 38 0.60 9.00 -4.50
CA ASP A 38 0.69 9.53 -5.86
C ASP A 38 1.17 8.42 -6.81
N SER A 39 0.22 7.72 -7.43
CA SER A 39 0.53 6.72 -8.47
C SER A 39 0.55 7.36 -9.86
N SER A 40 1.18 6.71 -10.84
CA SER A 40 1.31 7.22 -12.22
C SER A 40 -0.03 7.49 -12.91
N ASP A 41 -1.12 6.87 -12.45
CA ASP A 41 -2.49 7.13 -12.94
C ASP A 41 -3.23 8.22 -12.15
N GLY A 42 -2.54 8.92 -11.26
CA GLY A 42 -3.03 10.05 -10.47
C GLY A 42 -3.97 9.67 -9.33
N ARG A 43 -3.98 8.39 -8.90
CA ARG A 43 -4.83 7.90 -7.81
C ARG A 43 -4.01 7.29 -6.68
N PRO A 44 -4.35 7.56 -5.41
CA PRO A 44 -3.81 6.80 -4.29
C PRO A 44 -4.13 5.32 -4.46
N THR A 45 -3.12 4.47 -4.25
CA THR A 45 -3.23 3.01 -4.47
C THR A 45 -2.65 2.26 -3.28
N LEU A 46 -3.38 1.24 -2.83
CA LEU A 46 -2.89 0.23 -1.89
C LEU A 46 -2.81 -1.12 -2.62
N GLU A 47 -1.66 -1.77 -2.56
CA GLU A 47 -1.38 -3.05 -3.22
C GLU A 47 -0.97 -4.10 -2.20
N ILE A 48 -1.65 -5.25 -2.21
CA ILE A 48 -1.30 -6.42 -1.41
C ILE A 48 -0.75 -7.50 -2.35
N GLN A 49 0.46 -7.98 -2.07
CA GLN A 49 1.17 -8.97 -2.88
C GLN A 49 1.19 -10.33 -2.17
N SER A 50 0.79 -11.37 -2.91
CA SER A 50 0.82 -12.77 -2.47
C SER A 50 1.48 -13.62 -3.56
N GLY A 51 2.80 -13.75 -3.49
CA GLY A 51 3.61 -14.37 -4.54
C GLY A 51 3.46 -13.62 -5.88
N ARG A 52 2.92 -14.29 -6.91
CA ARG A 52 2.65 -13.67 -8.22
C ARG A 52 1.34 -12.88 -8.26
N ASN A 53 0.44 -13.12 -7.31
CA ASN A 53 -0.88 -12.48 -7.27
C ASN A 53 -0.80 -11.11 -6.59
N ARG A 54 -1.57 -10.15 -7.11
CA ARG A 54 -1.61 -8.77 -6.61
C ARG A 54 -3.04 -8.27 -6.57
N VAL A 55 -3.49 -7.81 -5.41
CA VAL A 55 -4.77 -7.11 -5.24
C VAL A 55 -4.47 -5.62 -5.12
N LYS A 56 -5.15 -4.79 -5.92
CA LYS A 56 -4.98 -3.34 -5.94
C LYS A 56 -6.29 -2.64 -5.57
N VAL A 57 -6.25 -1.81 -4.53
CA VAL A 57 -7.32 -0.89 -4.17
C VAL A 57 -6.92 0.50 -4.63
N ARG A 58 -7.71 1.08 -5.53
CA ARG A 58 -7.51 2.45 -6.05
C ARG A 58 -8.56 3.35 -5.43
N TYR A 59 -8.13 4.39 -4.73
CA TYR A 59 -9.04 5.33 -4.09
C TYR A 59 -9.56 6.33 -5.13
N GLY A 60 -10.84 6.70 -4.99
CA GLY A 60 -11.44 7.80 -5.74
C GLY A 60 -10.80 9.15 -5.35
N ARG A 61 -11.07 10.17 -6.15
CA ARG A 61 -10.75 11.56 -5.80
C ARG A 61 -11.79 12.13 -4.86
#